data_AF-A0A3D6DQ71-F1
#
_entry.id   AF-A0A3D6DQ71-F1
#
_cell.length_a   1.000
_cell.length_b   1.000
_cell.length_c   1.000
_cell.angle_alpha   90.00
_cell.angle_beta   90.00
_cell.angle_gamma   90.00
#
_symmetry.space_group_name_H-M   'P 1'
#
loop_
_entity.id
_entity.type
_entity.pdbx_description
1 polymer ?
#
loop_
_entity_poly.entity_id
_entity_poly.type
_entity_poly.pdbx_seq_one_letter_code
_entity_poly.pdbx_strand_id
1 'polypeptide(L)' 'LRVPNAEIYAIDVSFPALKDKDELAYLNQQPTSFVLPDEAVDRLRAAAGTIIMDS' A
#
# COMPACT_ATOMS: atom_id res chain seq x y z
N LEU A 1 15.22 15.42 28.29
CA LEU A 1 15.27 14.53 27.10
C LEU A 1 16.01 15.26 25.99
N ARG A 2 17.03 14.64 25.38
CA ARG A 2 17.57 15.09 24.08
C ARG A 2 16.81 14.30 23.00
N VAL A 3 15.99 14.98 22.22
CA VAL A 3 15.27 14.39 21.08
C VAL A 3 15.98 14.85 19.80
N PRO A 4 16.20 13.95 18.81
CA PRO A 4 16.75 14.36 17.51
C PRO A 4 15.78 15.31 16.82
N ASN A 5 16.31 16.30 16.09
CA ASN A 5 15.50 17.05 15.13
C ASN A 5 15.12 16.10 14.00
N ALA A 6 13.82 15.89 13.79
CA ALA A 6 13.29 15.07 12.73
C ALA A 6 12.21 15.85 11.96
N GLU A 7 12.29 15.81 10.64
CA GLU A 7 11.22 16.29 9.77
C GLU A 7 10.29 15.12 9.45
N ILE A 8 8.99 15.32 9.65
CA ILE A 8 7.97 14.29 9.44
C ILE A 8 7.17 14.64 8.20
N TYR A 9 7.05 13.68 7.28
CA TYR A 9 6.26 13.79 6.06
C TYR A 9 5.13 12.76 6.09
N ALA A 10 3.91 13.21 5.81
CA ALA A 10 2.77 12.31 5.65
C ALA A 10 2.69 11.86 4.19
N ILE A 11 2.50 10.56 3.98
CA ILE A 11 2.25 9.96 2.67
C ILE A 11 0.93 9.20 2.79
N ASP A 12 -0.03 9.53 1.93
CA ASP A 12 -1.27 8.78 1.78
C ASP A 12 -1.10 7.76 0.65
N VAL A 13 -1.43 6.50 0.92
CA VAL A 13 -1.32 5.40 -0.04
C VAL A 13 -2.67 4.70 -0.11
N SER A 14 -3.30 4.73 -1.28
CA SER A 14 -4.57 4.07 -1.56
C SER A 14 -4.65 3.56 -3.00
N PHE A 15 -5.65 2.74 -3.29
CA PHE A 15 -5.84 2.08 -4.60
C PHE A 15 -7.17 2.45 -5.27
N PRO A 16 -7.50 3.74 -5.48
CA PRO A 16 -8.83 4.17 -5.92
C PRO A 16 -9.21 3.71 -7.33
N ALA A 17 -8.24 3.36 -8.16
CA ALA A 17 -8.45 2.83 -9.51
C ALA A 17 -8.79 1.33 -9.53
N LEU A 18 -8.61 0.61 -8.41
CA LEU A 18 -8.92 -0.80 -8.32
C LEU A 18 -10.45 -1.01 -8.18
N LYS A 19 -11.03 -1.73 -9.14
CA LYS A 19 -12.48 -1.99 -9.20
C LYS A 19 -12.95 -3.06 -8.21
N ASP A 20 -12.06 -3.99 -7.85
CA ASP A 20 -12.33 -5.03 -6.86
C ASP A 20 -12.34 -4.43 -5.46
N LYS A 21 -13.52 -4.46 -4.81
CA LYS A 21 -13.73 -3.84 -3.50
C LYS A 21 -13.14 -4.66 -2.36
N ASP A 22 -13.11 -5.98 -2.49
CA ASP A 22 -12.57 -6.87 -1.45
C ASP A 22 -11.04 -6.79 -1.47
N GLU A 23 -10.45 -6.75 -2.66
CA GLU A 23 -9.01 -6.51 -2.82
C GLU A 23 -8.62 -5.12 -2.31
N LEU A 24 -9.38 -4.08 -2.65
CA LEU A 24 -9.13 -2.72 -2.16
C LEU A 24 -9.17 -2.65 -0.63
N ALA A 25 -10.16 -3.29 -0.01
CA ALA A 25 -10.28 -3.34 1.45
C ALA A 25 -9.08 -4.07 2.08
N TYR A 26 -8.68 -5.21 1.52
CA TYR A 26 -7.50 -5.96 1.96
C TYR A 26 -6.23 -5.11 1.87
N LEU A 27 -5.98 -4.49 0.73
CA LEU A 27 -4.76 -3.70 0.49
C LEU A 27 -4.66 -2.50 1.42
N ASN A 28 -5.77 -1.81 1.70
CA ASN A 28 -5.82 -0.67 2.62
C ASN A 28 -5.69 -1.07 4.10
N GLN A 29 -5.89 -2.35 4.45
CA GLN A 29 -5.69 -2.86 5.81
C GLN A 29 -4.30 -3.48 6.02
N GLN A 30 -3.47 -3.53 4.99
CA GLN A 30 -2.13 -4.09 5.13
C GLN A 30 -1.30 -3.28 6.12
N PRO A 31 -0.53 -3.95 6.99
CA PRO A 31 0.34 -3.25 7.92
C PRO A 31 1.41 -2.49 7.14
N THR A 32 1.75 -1.28 7.59
CA THR A 32 2.96 -0.56 7.17
C THR A 32 4.20 -1.18 7.83
N SER A 33 4.39 -2.48 7.61
CA SER A 33 5.51 -3.29 8.11
C SER A 33 6.60 -3.38 7.05
N PHE A 34 7.86 -3.44 7.47
CA PHE A 34 8.99 -3.69 6.58
C PHE A 34 9.05 -5.13 6.05
N VAL A 35 8.24 -6.03 6.59
CA VAL A 35 8.14 -7.43 6.15
C VAL A 35 6.67 -7.75 5.88
N LEU A 36 6.35 -7.96 4.61
CA LEU A 36 5.08 -8.50 4.14
C LEU A 36 5.26 -9.98 3.81
N PRO A 37 4.25 -10.84 4.05
CA PRO A 37 4.24 -12.20 3.52
C PRO A 37 4.31 -12.20 1.99
N ASP A 38 4.89 -13.24 1.39
CA ASP A 38 5.05 -13.33 -0.08
C ASP A 38 3.73 -13.15 -0.83
N GLU A 39 2.63 -13.73 -0.34
CA GLU A 39 1.29 -13.57 -0.91
C GLU A 39 0.83 -12.11 -0.96
N ALA A 40 1.08 -11.35 0.11
CA ALA A 40 0.75 -9.93 0.19
C ALA A 40 1.53 -9.12 -0.85
N VAL A 41 2.80 -9.49 -1.09
CA VAL A 41 3.63 -8.85 -2.12
C VAL A 41 3.11 -9.14 -3.52
N ASP A 42 2.70 -10.39 -3.80
CA ASP A 42 2.18 -10.77 -5.11
C ASP A 42 0.85 -10.09 -5.42
N ARG A 43 -0.05 -10.00 -4.42
CA ARG A 43 -1.31 -9.26 -4.55
C ARG A 43 -1.10 -7.77 -4.83
N LEU A 44 -0.13 -7.13 -4.17
CA LEU A 44 0.26 -5.75 -4.46
C LEU A 44 0.75 -5.57 -5.90
N ARG A 45 1.61 -6.48 -6.40
CA ARG A 45 2.09 -6.43 -7.78
C ARG A 45 0.96 -6.59 -8.79
N ALA A 46 0.03 -7.53 -8.54
CA ALA A 46 -1.10 -7.77 -9.41
C ALA A 46 -2.03 -6.53 -9.49
N ALA A 47 -2.40 -5.97 -8.34
CA ALA A 47 -3.25 -4.78 -8.28
C ALA A 47 -2.60 -3.57 -8.98
N ALA A 48 -1.31 -3.33 -8.76
CA ALA A 48 -0.56 -2.29 -9.46
C ALA A 48 -0.54 -2.53 -10.98
N GLY A 49 -0.35 -3.77 -11.42
CA GLY A 49 -0.40 -4.15 -12.83
C GLY A 49 -1.76 -3.83 -13.48
N THR A 50 -2.86 -4.15 -12.80
CA THR A 50 -4.22 -3.81 -13.27
C THR A 50 -4.40 -2.30 -13.44
N ILE A 51 -3.99 -1.51 -12.44
CA ILE A 51 -4.15 -0.05 -12.48
C ILE A 51 -3.35 0.57 -13.64
N ILE A 52 -2.11 0.10 -13.86
CA ILE A 52 -1.25 0.60 -14.94
C ILE A 52 -1.82 0.24 -16.33
N MET A 53 -2.38 -0.95 -16.49
CA MET A 53 -2.95 -1.40 -17.78
C MET A 53 -4.25 -0.69 -18.14
N ASP A 54 -5.03 -0.27 -17.14
CA ASP A 54 -6.29 0.46 -17.31
C ASP A 54 -6.10 2.00 -17.46
N SER A 55 -4.86 2.49 -17.47
CA SER A 55 -4.49 3.93 -17.52
C SER A 55 -4.29 4.50 -18.93
#